data_AF-A0A9D5RBB1-F1
#
_entry.id   AF-A0A9D5RBB1-F1
#
_cell.length_a   1.000
_cell.length_b   1.000
_cell.length_c   1.000
_cell.angle_alpha   90.00
_cell.angle_beta   90.00
_cell.angle_gamma   90.00
#
_symmetry.space_group_name_H-M   'P 1'
#
loop_
_entity.id
_entity.type
_entity.pdbx_description
1 polymer ?
#
loop_
_entity_poly.entity_id
_entity_poly.type
_entity_poly.pdbx_seq_one_letter_code
_entity_poly.pdbx_strand_id
1 'polypeptide(L)'
;MNQKTKKQIKEALLKKAIGFDAQETVEEFLESDGEMKLLKRKVTKKSVPPDVSAVKLLLDIREEETDILSLTDDELEKERVRLMKILEEKKKL
;
A
#
# COMPACT_ATOMS: atom_id res chain seq x y z
N MET A 1 8.74 -14.54 13.86
CA MET A 1 8.92 -13.18 13.29
C MET A 1 8.81 -12.17 14.42
N ASN A 2 9.74 -11.21 14.54
CA ASN A 2 9.71 -10.24 15.64
C ASN A 2 8.63 -9.15 15.42
N GLN A 3 8.30 -8.40 16.47
CA GLN A 3 7.22 -7.41 16.45
C GLN A 3 7.50 -6.24 15.49
N LYS A 4 8.77 -5.83 15.35
CA LYS A 4 9.21 -4.79 14.41
C LYS A 4 8.96 -5.20 12.96
N THR A 5 9.33 -6.43 12.59
CA THR A 5 9.11 -6.97 11.26
C THR A 5 7.62 -7.11 10.95
N LYS A 6 6.78 -7.55 11.92
CA LYS A 6 5.31 -7.56 11.75
C LYS A 6 4.76 -6.19 11.38
N LYS A 7 5.19 -5.14 12.09
CA LYS A 7 4.77 -3.76 11.83
C LYS A 7 5.18 -3.28 10.43
N GLN A 8 6.44 -3.51 10.04
CA GLN A 8 6.94 -3.13 8.72
C GLN A 8 6.19 -3.81 7.57
N ILE A 9 5.86 -5.10 7.72
CA ILE A 9 5.05 -5.82 6.72
C ILE A 9 3.65 -5.24 6.62
N LYS A 10 3.00 -4.93 7.75
CA LYS A 10 1.66 -4.32 7.78
C LYS A 10 1.65 -2.95 7.09
N GLU A 11 2.68 -2.13 7.34
CA GLU A 11 2.84 -0.83 6.69
C GLU A 11 3.06 -0.96 5.17
N ALA A 12 3.91 -1.90 4.75
CA ALA A 12 4.15 -2.16 3.33
C ALA A 12 2.90 -2.66 2.61
N LEU A 13 2.14 -3.57 3.25
CA LEU A 13 0.85 -4.04 2.73
C LEU A 13 -0.16 -2.90 2.62
N LEU A 14 -0.26 -2.03 3.63
CA LEU A 14 -1.15 -0.87 3.59
C LEU A 14 -0.79 0.07 2.44
N LYS A 15 0.50 0.38 2.29
CA LYS A 15 0.99 1.23 1.19
C LYS A 15 0.64 0.65 -0.17
N LYS A 16 0.75 -0.67 -0.34
CA LYS A 16 0.37 -1.36 -1.57
C LYS A 16 -1.16 -1.41 -1.79
N ALA A 17 -1.93 -1.58 -0.72
CA ALA A 17 -3.39 -1.63 -0.77
C ALA A 17 -4.02 -0.31 -1.24
N ILE A 18 -3.45 0.83 -0.86
CA ILE A 18 -3.96 2.16 -1.24
C ILE A 18 -3.30 2.75 -2.50
N GLY A 19 -2.27 2.09 -3.04
CA GLY A 19 -1.44 2.61 -4.11
C GLY A 19 -0.42 3.64 -3.63
N PHE A 20 0.64 3.84 -4.40
CA PHE A 20 1.71 4.79 -4.06
C PHE A 20 2.56 5.16 -5.27
N ASP A 21 3.24 6.30 -5.19
CA ASP A 21 4.28 6.64 -6.16
C ASP A 21 5.64 6.08 -5.72
N ALA A 22 6.32 5.41 -6.64
CA ALA A 22 7.70 4.96 -6.52
C ALA A 22 8.62 5.90 -7.29
N GLN A 23 9.79 6.19 -6.72
CA GLN A 23 10.84 6.93 -7.40
C GLN A 23 12.01 6.01 -7.69
N GLU A 24 12.41 5.95 -8.95
CA GLU A 24 13.61 5.26 -9.42
C GLU A 24 14.63 6.31 -9.85
N THR A 25 15.83 6.25 -9.27
CA THR A 25 16.94 7.14 -9.62
C THR A 25 18.03 6.32 -10.30
N VAL A 26 18.41 6.71 -11.52
CA VAL A 26 19.55 6.15 -12.25
C VAL A 26 20.65 7.21 -12.26
N GLU A 27 21.83 6.85 -11.76
CA GLU A 27 23.01 7.71 -11.73
C GLU A 27 24.10 7.11 -12.60
N GLU A 28 24.57 7.88 -13.56
CA GLU A 28 25.71 7.55 -14.42
C GLU A 28 26.93 8.30 -13.87
N PHE A 29 28.04 7.59 -13.66
CA PHE A 29 29.30 8.15 -13.16
C PHE A 29 30.38 8.01 -14.23
N LEU A 30 31.30 8.97 -14.28
CA LEU A 30 32.47 8.96 -15.14
C LEU A 30 33.72 9.05 -14.27
N GLU A 31 34.68 8.18 -14.53
CA GLU A 31 35.97 8.20 -13.85
C GLU A 31 36.90 9.22 -14.50
N SER A 32 37.38 10.19 -13.73
CA SER A 32 38.34 11.21 -14.15
C SER A 32 39.37 11.39 -13.04
N ASP A 33 40.65 11.20 -13.37
CA ASP A 33 41.77 11.37 -12.44
C ASP A 33 41.68 10.49 -11.17
N GLY A 34 41.13 9.28 -11.31
CA GLY A 34 40.94 8.34 -10.19
C GLY A 34 39.73 8.65 -9.30
N GLU A 35 38.90 9.65 -9.65
CA GLU A 35 37.66 9.98 -8.96
C GLU A 35 36.41 9.70 -9.81
N MET A 36 35.39 9.12 -9.19
CA MET A 36 34.07 8.94 -9.79
C MET A 36 33.26 10.24 -9.71
N LYS A 37 33.04 10.90 -10.86
CA LYS A 37 32.22 12.10 -10.96
C LYS A 37 30.83 11.75 -11.47
N LEU A 38 29.78 12.21 -10.79
CA LEU A 38 28.39 12.05 -11.24
C LEU A 38 28.20 12.79 -12.58
N LEU A 39 27.95 12.04 -13.64
CA LEU A 39 27.74 12.57 -14.99
C LEU A 39 26.29 12.95 -15.22
N LYS A 40 25.36 12.07 -14.81
CA LYS A 40 23.94 12.23 -15.08
C LYS A 40 23.10 11.56 -14.01
N ARG A 41 22.02 12.22 -13.60
CA ARG A 41 20.99 11.64 -12.73
C ARG A 41 19.64 11.70 -13.43
N LYS A 42 19.03 10.54 -13.69
CA LYS A 42 17.67 10.42 -14.20
C LYS A 42 16.75 9.95 -13.08
N VAL A 43 15.78 10.79 -12.72
CA VAL A 43 14.75 10.45 -11.73
C VAL A 43 13.44 10.15 -12.46
N THR A 44 12.92 8.94 -12.28
CA THR A 44 11.65 8.48 -12.85
C THR A 44 10.65 8.26 -11.72
N LYS A 45 9.46 8.87 -11.81
CA LYS A 45 8.34 8.59 -10.91
C LYS A 45 7.39 7.61 -11.59
N LYS A 46 7.08 6.50 -10.91
CA LYS A 46 6.12 5.49 -11.37
C LYS A 46 4.97 5.41 -10.38
N SER A 47 3.75 5.60 -10.87
CA SER A 47 2.54 5.36 -10.06
C SER A 47 2.28 3.87 -9.97
N VAL A 48 2.23 3.34 -8.75
CA VAL A 48 1.80 1.99 -8.45
C VAL A 48 0.33 2.06 -8.03
N PRO A 49 -0.61 1.46 -8.80
CA PRO A 49 -2.03 1.53 -8.48
C PRO A 49 -2.35 0.75 -7.19
N PRO A 50 -3.52 1.01 -6.57
CA PRO A 50 -4.04 0.20 -5.48
C PRO A 50 -4.15 -1.29 -5.85
N ASP A 51 -3.76 -2.19 -4.94
CA ASP A 51 -3.82 -3.64 -5.15
C ASP A 51 -4.85 -4.31 -4.21
N VAL A 52 -5.90 -4.88 -4.81
CA VAL A 52 -6.98 -5.60 -4.10
C VAL A 52 -6.45 -6.82 -3.34
N SER A 53 -5.39 -7.48 -3.84
CA SER A 53 -4.78 -8.62 -3.15
C SER A 53 -4.16 -8.19 -1.82
N ALA A 54 -3.56 -6.99 -1.78
CA ALA A 54 -3.01 -6.43 -0.54
C ALA A 54 -4.13 -6.01 0.43
N VAL A 55 -5.27 -5.52 -0.08
CA VAL A 55 -6.47 -5.26 0.73
C VAL A 55 -6.96 -6.56 1.39
N LYS A 56 -7.10 -7.64 0.62
CA LYS A 56 -7.56 -8.94 1.14
C LYS A 56 -6.65 -9.45 2.27
N LEU A 57 -5.34 -9.46 2.05
CA LEU A 57 -4.38 -9.89 3.07
C LEU A 57 -4.46 -9.03 4.35
N LEU A 58 -4.70 -7.73 4.23
CA LEU A 58 -4.88 -6.87 5.41
C LEU A 58 -6.16 -7.18 6.17
N LEU A 59 -7.23 -7.62 5.50
CA LEU A 59 -8.45 -8.07 6.16
C LEU A 59 -8.22 -9.41 6.86
N ASP A 60 -7.52 -10.34 6.22
CA ASP A 60 -7.21 -11.66 6.77
C ASP A 60 -6.26 -11.59 8.00
N ILE A 61 -5.41 -10.55 8.09
CA ILE A 61 -4.45 -10.35 9.20
C ILE A 61 -5.07 -9.55 10.37
N ARG A 62 -6.29 -9.02 10.26
CA ARG A 62 -6.94 -8.32 11.39
C ARG A 62 -7.32 -9.32 12.47
N GLU A 63 -6.62 -9.27 13.61
CA GLU A 63 -6.89 -10.10 14.79
C GLU A 63 -8.17 -9.68 15.56
N GLU A 64 -8.80 -8.53 15.25
CA GLU A 64 -9.99 -8.04 15.97
C GLU A 64 -11.21 -7.73 15.07
N GLU A 65 -12.29 -8.44 15.44
CA GLU A 65 -13.71 -8.05 15.59
C GLU A 65 -14.76 -8.27 14.49
N THR A 66 -14.43 -8.73 13.29
CA THR A 66 -15.47 -9.34 12.45
C THR A 66 -14.83 -10.35 11.52
N ASP A 67 -15.05 -11.63 11.78
CA ASP A 67 -14.70 -12.67 10.83
C ASP A 67 -15.65 -12.51 9.63
N ILE A 68 -15.21 -11.75 8.63
CA ILE A 68 -15.96 -11.46 7.41
C ILE A 68 -16.42 -12.76 6.73
N LEU A 69 -15.66 -13.84 6.89
CA LEU A 69 -16.00 -15.16 6.34
C LEU A 69 -17.15 -15.84 7.08
N SER A 70 -17.45 -15.41 8.31
CA SER A 70 -18.54 -15.93 9.14
C SER A 70 -19.88 -15.23 8.91
N LEU A 71 -19.89 -14.11 8.17
CA LEU A 71 -21.11 -13.33 7.93
C LEU A 71 -21.98 -13.98 6.85
N THR A 72 -23.30 -13.95 7.06
CA THR A 72 -24.28 -14.32 6.04
C THR A 72 -24.35 -13.29 4.91
N ASP A 73 -24.93 -13.68 3.77
CA ASP A 73 -25.13 -12.77 2.62
C ASP A 73 -25.90 -11.49 3.03
N ASP A 74 -26.92 -11.62 3.89
CA ASP A 74 -27.70 -10.49 4.40
C ASP A 74 -26.87 -9.56 5.29
N GLU A 75 -25.98 -10.11 6.12
CA GLU A 75 -25.07 -9.33 6.97
C GLU A 75 -23.98 -8.65 6.16
N LEU A 76 -23.44 -9.33 5.14
CA LEU A 76 -22.49 -8.75 4.19
C LEU A 76 -23.10 -7.58 3.43
N GLU A 77 -24.37 -7.69 3.00
CA GLU A 77 -25.06 -6.61 2.30
C GLU A 77 -25.30 -5.39 3.21
N LYS A 78 -25.68 -5.62 4.48
CA LYS A 78 -25.78 -4.55 5.48
C LYS A 78 -24.44 -3.85 5.70
N GLU A 79 -23.36 -4.62 5.82
CA GLU A 79 -22.02 -4.09 6.02
C GLU A 79 -21.54 -3.32 4.79
N ARG A 80 -21.81 -3.80 3.58
CA ARG A 80 -21.55 -3.09 2.32
C ARG A 80 -22.26 -1.73 2.29
N VAL A 81 -23.54 -1.70 2.63
CA VAL A 81 -24.33 -0.45 2.68
C VAL A 81 -23.78 0.52 3.73
N ARG A 82 -23.40 0.02 4.92
CA ARG A 82 -22.78 0.84 5.97
C ARG A 82 -21.47 1.47 5.49
N LEU A 83 -20.58 0.68 4.89
CA LEU A 83 -19.30 1.14 4.37
C LEU A 83 -19.46 2.17 3.24
N MET A 84 -20.42 1.95 2.34
CA MET A 84 -20.72 2.91 1.26
C MET A 84 -21.15 4.27 1.81
N LYS A 85 -22.00 4.31 2.85
CA LYS A 85 -22.39 5.56 3.51
C LYS A 85 -21.20 6.30 4.10
N ILE A 86 -20.32 5.59 4.82
CA ILE A 86 -19.10 6.18 5.39
C ILE A 86 -18.20 6.77 4.29
N LEU A 87 -18.07 6.08 3.15
CA LEU A 87 -17.28 6.59 2.02
C LEU A 87 -17.90 7.84 1.40
N GLU A 88 -19.22 7.89 1.25
CA GLU A 88 -19.93 9.07 0.76
C GLU A 88 -19.77 10.28 1.69
N GLU A 89 -19.88 10.07 3.01
CA GLU A 89 -19.64 11.11 4.01
C GLU A 89 -18.21 11.64 3.94
N LYS A 90 -17.21 10.74 3.85
CA LYS A 90 -15.81 11.12 3.73
C LYS A 90 -15.46 11.85 2.42
N LYS A 91 -16.19 11.62 1.33
CA LYS A 91 -16.01 12.35 0.06
C LYS A 91 -16.60 13.76 0.07
N LYS A 92 -17.51 14.07 0.99
CA LYS A 92 -18.14 15.39 1.14
C LYS A 92 -17.35 16.35 2.04
N LEU A 93 -16.31 15.84 2.71
CA LEU A 93 -15.30 16.59 3.47
C LEU A 93 -14.11 16.94 2.58
#